data_AF-A0ABD5SKB7-F1
#
_entry.id   AF-A0ABD5SKB7-F1
#
_cell.length_a   1.000
_cell.length_b   1.000
_cell.length_c   1.000
_cell.angle_alpha   90.00
_cell.angle_beta   90.00
_cell.angle_gamma   90.00
#
_symmetry.space_group_name_H-M   'P 1'
#
loop_
_entity.id
_entity.type
_entity.pdbx_description
1 polymer ?
#
loop_
_entity_poly.entity_id
_entity_poly.type
_entity_poly.pdbx_seq_one_letter_code
_entity_poly.pdbx_strand_id
1 'polypeptide(L)'
;EFLELLDGLDLGVKAVYLDRGFYNSTCLGLLSTHNYAYVMPIVKWGETIQDELSRGWSREIEHDLAGKVTFPVFIDCVYQQGRYDEHGVARHGYAADAPFIDTPRDAREHYSKRFGIESSYRLAKQSLAFTSSQDAGLRLVMFVVSLLLQNSWRYLHWRYVAAPRRGGRRLW
;
A
#
# COMPACT_ATOMS: atom_id res chain seq x y z
N GLU A 1 16.88 9.14 -6.61
CA GLU A 1 17.31 7.73 -6.79
C GLU A 1 16.20 6.76 -7.21
N PHE A 2 15.20 6.40 -6.38
CA PHE A 2 14.21 5.38 -6.79
C PHE A 2 13.16 5.89 -7.80
N LEU A 3 12.64 7.11 -7.61
CA LEU A 3 11.66 7.70 -8.53
C LEU A 3 12.28 8.05 -9.88
N GLU A 4 13.53 8.53 -9.90
CA GLU A 4 14.31 8.76 -11.12
C GLU A 4 14.56 7.47 -11.92
N LEU A 5 14.63 6.31 -11.24
CA LEU A 5 14.74 5.00 -11.88
C LEU A 5 13.45 4.61 -12.62
N LEU A 6 12.30 5.11 -12.16
CA LEU A 6 11.00 4.92 -12.83
C LEU A 6 10.84 5.81 -14.05
N ASP A 7 11.42 7.02 -14.03
CA ASP A 7 11.40 7.94 -15.18
C ASP A 7 12.06 7.32 -16.42
N GLY A 8 13.05 6.44 -16.21
CA GLY A 8 13.70 5.69 -17.30
C GLY A 8 12.86 4.55 -17.91
N LEU A 9 11.72 4.19 -17.33
CA LEU A 9 10.92 3.02 -17.74
C LEU A 9 9.70 3.35 -18.61
N ASP A 10 9.46 4.62 -18.98
CA ASP A 10 8.24 5.08 -19.69
C ASP A 10 6.94 4.58 -19.00
N LEU A 11 6.98 4.51 -17.67
CA LEU A 11 5.86 4.06 -16.84
C LEU A 11 5.25 5.25 -16.11
N GLY A 12 4.02 5.61 -16.46
CA GLY A 12 3.24 6.59 -15.71
C GLY A 12 2.82 6.03 -14.34
N VAL A 13 3.40 6.56 -13.26
CA VAL A 13 3.02 6.19 -11.89
C VAL A 13 1.64 6.79 -11.59
N LYS A 14 0.62 5.94 -11.44
CA LYS A 14 -0.76 6.38 -11.17
C LYS A 14 -1.00 6.73 -9.70
N ALA A 15 -0.43 5.94 -8.79
CA ALA A 15 -0.60 6.09 -7.36
C ALA A 15 0.47 5.30 -6.60
N VAL A 16 0.84 5.78 -5.42
CA VAL A 16 1.83 5.13 -4.54
C VAL A 16 1.18 4.74 -3.22
N TYR A 17 1.28 3.46 -2.86
CA TYR A 17 0.78 2.93 -1.58
C TYR A 17 1.95 2.63 -0.65
N LEU A 18 2.09 3.43 0.42
CA LEU A 18 3.26 3.39 1.30
C LEU A 18 2.96 2.81 2.67
N ASP A 19 3.98 2.26 3.31
CA ASP A 19 3.88 1.82 4.71
C ASP A 19 3.98 2.99 5.70
N ARG A 20 3.57 2.71 6.92
CA ARG A 20 3.78 3.55 8.10
C ARG A 20 5.24 3.96 8.31
N GLY A 21 6.20 3.12 7.88
CA GLY A 21 7.63 3.43 7.95
C GLY A 21 8.08 4.60 7.06
N PHE A 22 7.29 4.97 6.05
CA PHE A 22 7.54 6.12 5.17
C PHE A 22 6.84 7.40 5.64
N TYR A 23 6.14 7.35 6.79
CA TYR A 23 5.52 8.53 7.40
C TYR A 23 6.61 9.44 7.99
N ASN A 24 7.16 10.30 7.15
CA ASN A 24 8.08 11.35 7.53
C ASN A 24 7.88 12.58 6.64
N SER A 25 8.32 13.75 7.11
CA SER A 25 8.11 15.02 6.40
C SER A 25 8.88 15.08 5.08
N THR A 26 10.06 14.46 4.98
CA THR A 26 10.85 14.43 3.74
C THR A 26 10.14 13.67 2.62
N CYS A 27 9.59 12.49 2.91
CA CYS A 27 8.88 11.65 1.98
C CYS A 27 7.57 12.31 1.53
N LEU A 28 6.80 12.87 2.47
CA LEU A 28 5.57 13.59 2.15
C LEU A 28 5.85 14.84 1.31
N GLY A 29 6.89 15.61 1.64
CA GLY A 29 7.32 16.75 0.84
C GLY A 29 7.76 16.36 -0.57
N LEU A 30 8.46 15.24 -0.72
CA LEU A 30 8.85 14.70 -2.03
C LEU A 30 7.61 14.31 -2.86
N LEU A 31 6.66 13.60 -2.26
CA LEU A 31 5.42 13.19 -2.96
C LEU A 31 4.62 14.39 -3.43
N SER A 32 4.49 15.41 -2.58
CA SER A 32 3.81 16.67 -2.92
C SER A 32 4.55 17.43 -4.03
N THR A 33 5.88 17.52 -3.97
CA THR A 33 6.71 18.22 -4.97
C THR A 33 6.56 17.60 -6.37
N HIS A 34 6.45 16.28 -6.45
CA HIS A 34 6.28 15.56 -7.72
C HIS A 34 4.81 15.33 -8.09
N ASN A 35 3.85 15.86 -7.32
CA ASN A 35 2.41 15.71 -7.55
C ASN A 35 1.96 14.24 -7.71
N TYR A 36 2.54 13.33 -6.91
CA TYR A 36 2.15 11.92 -6.94
C TYR A 36 0.91 11.70 -6.08
N ALA A 37 -0.07 11.00 -6.64
CA ALA A 37 -1.17 10.47 -5.85
C ALA A 37 -0.65 9.44 -4.83
N TYR A 38 -0.94 9.60 -3.54
CA TYR A 38 -0.44 8.69 -2.50
C TYR A 38 -1.47 8.33 -1.43
N VAL A 39 -1.25 7.19 -0.78
CA VAL A 39 -1.95 6.77 0.45
C VAL A 39 -0.98 6.09 1.39
N MET A 40 -0.98 6.50 2.65
CA MET A 40 -0.19 5.86 3.71
C MET A 40 -0.90 5.93 5.06
N PRO A 41 -0.69 4.96 5.96
CA PRO A 41 -1.26 5.02 7.29
C PRO A 41 -0.45 6.02 8.13
N ILE A 42 -1.14 6.82 8.93
CA ILE A 42 -0.46 7.76 9.82
C ILE A 42 0.12 7.04 11.03
N VAL A 43 1.20 7.60 11.57
CA VAL A 43 1.76 7.15 12.84
C VAL A 43 1.07 7.91 13.96
N LYS A 44 0.63 7.20 15.01
CA LYS A 44 0.06 7.78 16.24
C LYS A 44 1.13 8.51 17.08
N TRP A 45 1.77 9.51 16.51
CA TRP A 45 2.80 10.33 17.16
C TRP A 45 2.27 11.74 17.41
N GLY A 46 2.57 12.27 18.60
CA GLY A 46 2.06 13.56 19.06
C GLY A 46 0.67 13.46 19.70
N GLU A 47 0.44 14.26 20.75
CA GLU A 47 -0.83 14.30 21.47
C GLU A 47 -1.99 14.69 20.56
N THR A 48 -1.78 15.62 19.62
CA THR A 48 -2.82 16.07 18.67
C THR A 48 -3.38 14.94 17.81
N ILE A 49 -2.52 14.12 17.19
CA ILE A 49 -2.98 12.98 16.36
C ILE A 49 -3.58 11.88 17.23
N GLN A 50 -3.05 11.66 18.43
CA GLN A 50 -3.62 10.68 19.35
C GLN A 50 -5.02 11.09 19.79
N ASP A 51 -5.23 12.37 20.11
CA ASP A 51 -6.53 12.92 20.48
C ASP A 51 -7.51 12.86 19.31
N GLU A 52 -7.09 13.24 18.10
CA GLU A 52 -7.93 13.17 16.90
C GLU A 52 -8.33 11.73 16.55
N LEU A 53 -7.42 10.77 16.74
CA LEU A 53 -7.70 9.34 16.57
C LEU A 53 -8.43 8.69 17.74
N SER A 54 -8.62 9.40 18.86
CA SER A 54 -9.36 8.89 20.02
C SER A 54 -10.83 9.27 20.00
N ARG A 55 -11.19 10.34 19.28
CA ARG A 55 -12.54 10.94 19.30
C ARG A 55 -13.17 11.02 17.91
N GLY A 56 -14.49 11.15 17.90
CA GLY A 56 -15.28 11.42 16.70
C GLY A 56 -15.56 10.22 15.79
N TRP A 57 -16.24 10.54 14.70
CA TRP A 57 -16.61 9.63 13.59
C TRP A 57 -15.69 9.86 12.39
N SER A 58 -15.91 9.12 11.30
CA SER A 58 -15.09 9.24 10.09
C SER A 58 -15.11 10.67 9.56
N ARG A 59 -13.93 11.24 9.30
CA ARG A 59 -13.77 12.64 8.88
C ARG A 59 -12.41 12.87 8.21
N GLU A 60 -12.30 14.00 7.54
CA GLU A 60 -11.06 14.51 7.00
C GLU A 60 -10.55 15.65 7.90
N ILE A 61 -9.26 15.64 8.19
CA ILE A 61 -8.58 16.72 8.91
C ILE A 61 -7.33 17.13 8.13
N GLU A 62 -7.01 18.41 8.16
CA GLU A 62 -5.68 18.87 7.74
C GLU A 62 -4.70 18.64 8.89
N HIS A 63 -3.59 17.97 8.59
CA HIS A 63 -2.53 17.75 9.57
C HIS A 63 -1.23 18.37 9.12
N ASP A 64 -0.61 19.11 10.04
CA ASP A 64 0.72 19.66 9.86
C ASP A 64 1.75 18.80 10.60
N LEU A 65 2.72 18.28 9.85
CA LEU A 65 3.81 17.50 10.41
C LEU A 65 5.01 18.41 10.71
N ALA A 66 5.07 18.85 11.96
CA ALA A 66 6.18 19.62 12.55
C ALA A 66 6.51 20.93 11.79
N GLY A 67 5.49 21.62 11.27
CA GLY A 67 5.60 22.89 10.55
C GLY A 67 6.22 22.79 9.16
N LYS A 68 6.44 21.57 8.65
CA LYS A 68 7.18 21.36 7.40
C LYS A 68 6.28 20.98 6.24
N VAL A 69 5.25 20.17 6.49
CA VAL A 69 4.36 19.66 5.45
C VAL A 69 2.97 19.56 6.02
N THR A 70 2.02 20.20 5.36
CA THR A 70 0.58 20.08 5.62
C THR A 70 -0.03 19.13 4.60
N PHE A 71 -0.87 18.20 5.06
CA PHE A 71 -1.55 17.23 4.20
C PHE A 71 -2.88 16.77 4.79
N PRO A 72 -3.82 16.35 3.92
CA PRO A 72 -5.08 15.78 4.35
C PRO A 72 -4.89 14.40 4.99
N VAL A 73 -5.59 14.20 6.11
CA VAL A 73 -5.67 12.96 6.85
C VAL A 73 -7.12 12.51 6.94
N PHE A 74 -7.39 11.37 6.33
CA PHE A 74 -8.67 10.69 6.37
C PHE A 74 -8.72 9.72 7.55
N ILE A 75 -9.62 9.96 8.49
CA ILE A 75 -9.88 9.08 9.62
C ILE A 75 -11.10 8.22 9.27
N ASP A 76 -10.90 6.90 9.16
CA ASP A 76 -11.98 5.93 8.99
C ASP A 76 -12.31 5.25 10.33
N CYS A 77 -13.57 5.36 10.75
CA CYS A 77 -14.11 4.69 11.91
C CYS A 77 -14.80 3.39 11.53
N VAL A 78 -14.31 2.28 12.06
CA VAL A 78 -14.79 0.93 11.77
C VAL A 78 -15.25 0.28 13.06
N TYR A 79 -16.50 -0.16 13.10
CA TYR A 79 -16.97 -0.95 14.25
C TYR A 79 -16.33 -2.34 14.22
N GLN A 80 -15.66 -2.72 15.30
CA GLN A 80 -14.84 -3.94 15.35
C GLN A 80 -15.65 -5.23 15.44
N GLN A 81 -16.95 -5.21 15.77
CA GLN A 81 -17.84 -6.40 15.77
C GLN A 81 -17.21 -7.68 16.39
N GLY A 82 -16.40 -7.56 17.45
CA GLY A 82 -15.73 -8.71 18.09
C GLY A 82 -14.53 -9.26 17.31
N ARG A 83 -14.09 -8.58 16.25
CA ARG A 83 -12.88 -8.91 15.51
C ARG A 83 -11.67 -8.68 16.43
N TYR A 84 -10.74 -9.63 16.42
CA TYR A 84 -9.58 -9.63 17.32
C TYR A 84 -9.94 -9.59 18.81
N ASP A 85 -11.11 -10.11 19.19
CA ASP A 85 -11.65 -10.07 20.56
C ASP A 85 -11.91 -8.64 21.10
N GLU A 86 -11.90 -7.64 20.22
CA GLU A 86 -12.16 -6.25 20.57
C GLU A 86 -13.60 -5.85 20.24
N HIS A 87 -14.28 -5.28 21.24
CA HIS A 87 -15.62 -4.73 21.12
C HIS A 87 -15.52 -3.20 21.18
N GLY A 88 -15.84 -2.51 20.09
CA GLY A 88 -15.78 -1.05 20.03
C GLY A 88 -15.52 -0.51 18.63
N VAL A 89 -15.15 0.76 18.54
CA VAL A 89 -14.84 1.44 17.27
C VAL A 89 -13.32 1.53 17.11
N ALA A 90 -12.77 0.90 16.07
CA ALA A 90 -11.42 1.16 15.59
C ALA A 90 -11.41 2.46 14.80
N ARG A 91 -10.38 3.28 14.99
CA ARG A 91 -10.14 4.49 14.21
C ARG A 91 -8.80 4.35 13.49
N HIS A 92 -8.83 4.38 12.18
CA HIS A 92 -7.66 4.26 11.31
C HIS A 92 -7.45 5.58 10.57
N GLY A 93 -6.28 6.20 10.76
CA GLY A 93 -5.92 7.41 10.04
C GLY A 93 -5.05 7.11 8.84
N TYR A 94 -5.35 7.74 7.71
CA TYR A 94 -4.66 7.63 6.44
C TYR A 94 -4.29 9.01 5.93
N ALA A 95 -3.01 9.29 5.72
CA ALA A 95 -2.58 10.44 4.95
C ALA A 95 -2.73 10.07 3.47
N ALA A 96 -3.57 10.80 2.75
CA ALA A 96 -3.87 10.50 1.37
C ALA A 96 -4.12 11.78 0.58
N ASP A 97 -3.37 11.97 -0.50
CA ASP A 97 -3.61 13.03 -1.47
C ASP A 97 -3.69 12.36 -2.83
N ALA A 98 -4.91 12.14 -3.32
CA ALA A 98 -5.16 11.46 -4.59
C ALA A 98 -6.53 11.86 -5.17
N PRO A 99 -6.63 12.06 -6.50
CA PRO A 99 -7.86 12.53 -7.15
C PRO A 99 -8.99 11.50 -7.17
N PHE A 100 -8.77 10.29 -6.66
CA PHE A 100 -9.75 9.20 -6.60
C PHE A 100 -10.10 8.82 -5.15
N ILE A 101 -9.70 9.64 -4.17
CA ILE A 101 -9.98 9.43 -2.75
C ILE A 101 -10.77 10.64 -2.27
N ASP A 102 -12.09 10.46 -2.17
CA ASP A 102 -13.00 11.51 -1.70
C ASP A 102 -13.50 11.23 -0.27
N THR A 103 -13.42 9.97 0.17
CA THR A 103 -13.92 9.56 1.49
C THR A 103 -12.89 8.77 2.30
N PRO A 104 -13.00 8.77 3.65
CA PRO A 104 -12.14 7.93 4.49
C PRO A 104 -12.24 6.43 4.19
N ARG A 105 -13.40 5.99 3.71
CA ARG A 105 -13.61 4.63 3.27
C ARG A 105 -12.79 4.32 2.01
N ASP A 106 -12.73 5.25 1.06
CA ASP A 106 -11.93 5.09 -0.17
C ASP A 106 -10.45 5.02 0.18
N ALA A 107 -9.97 5.86 1.10
CA ALA A 107 -8.60 5.82 1.60
C ALA A 107 -8.25 4.43 2.14
N ARG A 108 -9.12 3.83 2.96
CA ARG A 108 -8.95 2.47 3.49
C ARG A 108 -8.99 1.41 2.38
N GLU A 109 -9.94 1.50 1.47
CA GLU A 109 -10.09 0.53 0.37
C GLU A 109 -8.86 0.55 -0.54
N HIS A 110 -8.42 1.73 -0.94
CA HIS A 110 -7.21 1.90 -1.74
C HIS A 110 -5.95 1.47 -0.98
N TYR A 111 -5.85 1.77 0.31
CA TYR A 111 -4.75 1.28 1.13
C TYR A 111 -4.70 -0.26 1.20
N SER A 112 -5.85 -0.93 1.23
CA SER A 112 -5.90 -2.40 1.24
C SER A 112 -5.25 -3.05 0.01
N LYS A 113 -5.16 -2.33 -1.13
CA LYS A 113 -4.51 -2.83 -2.35
C LYS A 113 -2.99 -3.04 -2.16
N ARG A 114 -2.38 -2.42 -1.14
CA ARG A 114 -0.97 -2.62 -0.78
C ARG A 114 -0.63 -4.07 -0.46
N PHE A 115 -1.58 -4.85 0.06
CA PHE A 115 -1.38 -6.28 0.36
C PHE A 115 -1.02 -7.12 -0.88
N GLY A 116 -1.17 -6.58 -2.10
CA GLY A 116 -0.67 -7.20 -3.33
C GLY A 116 0.84 -7.48 -3.30
N ILE A 117 1.65 -6.59 -2.70
CA ILE A 117 3.10 -6.79 -2.59
C ILE A 117 3.42 -7.93 -1.64
N GLU A 118 2.82 -7.91 -0.44
CA GLU A 118 3.03 -8.96 0.56
C GLU A 118 2.57 -10.34 0.06
N SER A 119 1.45 -10.36 -0.67
CA SER A 119 0.94 -11.59 -1.30
C SER A 119 1.90 -12.10 -2.38
N SER A 120 2.44 -11.22 -3.20
CA SER A 120 3.46 -11.58 -4.21
C SER A 120 4.74 -12.11 -3.57
N TYR A 121 5.17 -11.53 -2.45
CA TYR A 121 6.29 -12.05 -1.66
C TYR A 121 6.00 -13.43 -1.03
N ARG A 122 4.79 -13.64 -0.49
CA ARG A 122 4.36 -14.95 0.03
C ARG A 122 4.37 -16.02 -1.06
N LEU A 123 3.81 -15.71 -2.23
CA LEU A 123 3.78 -16.61 -3.38
C LEU A 123 5.18 -16.90 -3.92
N ALA A 124 6.04 -15.89 -4.01
CA ALA A 124 7.43 -16.09 -4.39
C ALA A 124 8.09 -17.09 -3.43
N LYS A 125 7.98 -16.87 -2.11
CA LYS A 125 8.53 -17.80 -1.10
C LYS A 125 8.05 -19.25 -1.25
N GLN A 126 6.81 -19.49 -1.72
CA GLN A 126 6.31 -20.85 -1.96
C GLN A 126 7.01 -21.57 -3.13
N SER A 127 7.49 -20.81 -4.11
CA SER A 127 8.24 -21.31 -5.27
C SER A 127 9.76 -21.10 -5.16
N LEU A 128 10.22 -20.63 -4.01
CA LEU A 128 11.63 -20.40 -3.78
C LEU A 128 12.33 -21.75 -3.62
N ALA A 129 13.41 -21.95 -4.39
CA ALA A 129 14.24 -23.13 -4.23
C ALA A 129 14.88 -23.15 -2.84
N PHE A 130 14.84 -24.30 -2.16
CA PHE A 130 15.59 -24.50 -0.92
C PHE A 130 17.09 -24.49 -1.22
N THR A 131 17.84 -23.66 -0.51
CA THR A 131 19.31 -23.58 -0.62
C THR A 131 19.92 -23.53 0.78
N SER A 132 21.03 -24.24 0.97
CA SER A 132 21.87 -24.18 2.18
C SER A 132 23.02 -23.19 2.06
N SER A 133 23.18 -22.54 0.90
CA SER A 133 24.24 -21.57 0.66
C SER A 133 24.03 -20.28 1.45
N GLN A 134 25.10 -19.76 2.04
CA GLN A 134 25.09 -18.48 2.76
C GLN A 134 25.30 -17.27 1.84
N ASP A 135 25.61 -17.49 0.56
CA ASP A 135 25.82 -16.42 -0.40
C ASP A 135 24.53 -15.62 -0.67
N ALA A 136 24.58 -14.32 -0.36
CA ALA A 136 23.48 -13.39 -0.58
C ALA A 136 23.16 -13.21 -2.07
N GLY A 137 24.17 -13.25 -2.96
CA GLY A 137 23.98 -13.11 -4.39
C GLY A 137 23.18 -14.27 -4.97
N LEU A 138 23.55 -15.50 -4.63
CA LEU A 138 22.82 -16.69 -5.04
C LEU A 138 21.36 -16.69 -4.53
N ARG A 139 21.14 -16.31 -3.26
CA ARG A 139 19.79 -16.20 -2.69
C ARG A 139 18.93 -15.15 -3.41
N LEU A 140 19.53 -14.02 -3.81
CA LEU A 140 18.85 -13.00 -4.58
C LEU A 140 18.45 -13.53 -5.97
N VAL A 141 19.36 -14.20 -6.68
CA VAL A 141 19.08 -14.80 -7.99
C VAL A 141 17.94 -15.80 -7.90
N MET A 142 17.96 -16.70 -6.92
CA MET A 142 16.86 -17.67 -6.69
C MET A 142 15.52 -16.97 -6.42
N PHE A 143 15.55 -15.86 -5.67
CA PHE A 143 14.36 -15.07 -5.40
C PHE A 143 13.81 -14.40 -6.68
N VAL A 144 14.67 -13.82 -7.50
CA VAL A 144 14.27 -13.22 -8.80
C VAL A 144 13.69 -14.29 -9.73
N VAL A 145 14.33 -15.47 -9.83
CA VAL A 145 13.83 -16.59 -10.64
C VAL A 145 12.45 -17.03 -10.16
N SER A 146 12.25 -17.13 -8.85
CA SER A 146 10.94 -17.45 -8.27
C SER A 146 9.86 -16.43 -8.64
N LEU A 147 10.17 -15.13 -8.58
CA LEU A 147 9.25 -14.07 -9.02
C LEU A 147 8.91 -14.18 -10.51
N LEU A 148 9.90 -14.47 -11.36
CA LEU A 148 9.67 -14.66 -12.80
C LEU A 148 8.76 -15.85 -13.09
N LEU A 149 8.96 -16.97 -12.41
CA LEU A 149 8.13 -18.17 -12.55
C LEU A 149 6.68 -17.87 -12.14
N GLN A 150 6.46 -17.21 -11.01
CA GLN A 150 5.12 -16.83 -10.55
C GLN A 150 4.42 -15.88 -11.54
N ASN A 151 5.12 -14.87 -12.03
CA ASN A 151 4.54 -13.93 -13.01
C ASN A 151 4.24 -14.61 -14.35
N SER A 152 5.14 -15.47 -14.83
CA SER A 152 4.94 -16.25 -16.06
C SER A 152 3.75 -17.20 -15.93
N TRP A 153 3.64 -17.90 -14.79
CA TRP A 153 2.50 -18.77 -14.52
C TRP A 153 1.20 -17.99 -14.49
N ARG A 154 1.14 -16.84 -13.80
CA ARG A 154 -0.07 -15.99 -13.80
C ARG A 154 -0.45 -15.51 -15.20
N TYR A 155 0.53 -15.14 -16.02
CA TYR A 155 0.30 -14.76 -17.41
C TYR A 155 -0.27 -15.91 -18.24
N LEU A 156 0.35 -17.10 -18.16
CA LEU A 156 -0.12 -18.29 -18.87
C LEU A 156 -1.52 -18.71 -18.41
N HIS A 157 -1.77 -18.69 -17.11
CA HIS A 157 -3.06 -19.00 -16.53
C HIS A 157 -4.14 -18.01 -17.01
N TRP A 158 -3.82 -16.71 -17.03
CA TRP A 158 -4.73 -15.70 -17.57
C TRP A 158 -4.95 -15.83 -19.08
N ARG A 159 -3.93 -16.26 -19.85
CA ARG A 159 -3.99 -16.37 -21.31
C ARG A 159 -4.75 -17.60 -21.78
N TYR A 160 -4.55 -18.74 -21.12
CA TYR A 160 -5.00 -20.05 -21.61
C TYR A 160 -6.08 -20.70 -20.75
N VAL A 161 -6.13 -20.43 -19.45
CA VAL A 161 -7.08 -21.07 -18.52
C VAL A 161 -8.29 -20.17 -18.24
N ALA A 162 -8.11 -18.85 -18.28
CA ALA A 162 -9.20 -17.92 -17.98
C ALA A 162 -10.20 -17.83 -19.15
N ALA A 163 -11.45 -18.22 -18.89
CA ALA A 163 -12.51 -18.18 -19.90
C ALA A 163 -12.87 -16.72 -20.28
N PRO A 164 -13.08 -16.40 -21.58
CA PRO A 164 -13.50 -15.07 -22.02
C PRO A 164 -14.90 -14.73 -21.47
N ARG A 165 -15.08 -13.51 -20.92
CA ARG A 165 -16.39 -12.92 -20.62
C ARG A 165 -16.44 -11.47 -21.12
N ARG A 166 -17.64 -10.95 -21.43
CA ARG A 166 -17.81 -9.51 -21.69
C ARG A 166 -17.44 -8.72 -20.44
N GLY A 167 -16.43 -7.86 -20.55
CA GLY A 167 -15.91 -7.04 -19.43
C GLY A 167 -14.71 -7.61 -18.67
N GLY A 168 -14.18 -8.78 -19.03
CA GLY A 168 -12.98 -9.34 -18.38
C GLY A 168 -12.78 -10.84 -18.58
N ARG A 169 -11.92 -11.47 -17.78
CA ARG A 169 -11.78 -12.93 -17.73
C ARG A 169 -12.02 -13.41 -16.30
N ARG A 170 -12.83 -14.47 -16.14
CA ARG A 170 -13.14 -15.07 -14.82
C ARG A 170 -12.13 -16.19 -14.56
N LEU A 171 -11.45 -16.11 -13.42
CA LEU A 171 -10.61 -17.17 -12.88
C LEU A 171 -11.50 -18.07 -12.01
N TRP A 172 -11.37 -19.39 -12.16
CA TRP A 172 -11.96 -20.38 -11.25
C TRP A 172 -10.94 -20.72 -10.16
#